data_AF-A0A7L4YAB3-F1
#
_entry.id   AF-A0A7L4YAB3-F1
#
_cell.length_a   1.000
_cell.length_b   1.000
_cell.length_c   1.000
_cell.angle_alpha   90.00
_cell.angle_beta   90.00
_cell.angle_gamma   90.00
#
_symmetry.space_group_name_H-M   'P 1'
#
loop_
_entity.id
_entity.type
_entity.pdbx_description
1 polymer ?
#
loop_
_entity_poly.entity_id
_entity_poly.type
_entity_poly.pdbx_seq_one_letter_code
_entity_poly.pdbx_strand_id
1 'polypeptide(L)'
;MRTIRSAWHPADGVAVFNRVYLTVTEEIGHAIEAGTFADRRAAATLDVRFAERYLSVVDAVATGRPAPACWRPLFTYRRHPGVRPLQFALAGINAHIGHDLALAVVDSCRALECSPAELEDEFDRVGDVLVLLEERIREELMPGPDLLEIADPLTHLLGCWSLERARDGAWLAARSLWQLRELPDLAEEFSERLDRSVGLVGRMLLTPLAPCG
;
A
#
# COMPACT_ATOMS: atom_id res chain seq x y z
N MET A 1 -5.08 -7.52 12.26
CA MET A 1 -5.90 -7.36 11.04
C MET A 1 -7.30 -8.00 11.12
N ARG A 2 -7.44 -9.29 11.44
CA ARG A 2 -8.78 -9.93 11.55
C ARG A 2 -9.70 -9.30 12.59
N THR A 3 -9.15 -8.84 13.73
CA THR A 3 -9.89 -8.11 14.77
C THR A 3 -10.28 -6.68 14.36
N ILE A 4 -9.48 -6.04 13.48
CA ILE A 4 -9.81 -4.72 12.93
C ILE A 4 -11.02 -4.83 11.99
N ARG A 5 -11.11 -5.94 11.24
CA ARG A 5 -12.23 -6.24 10.31
C ARG A 5 -13.60 -6.21 10.99
N SER A 6 -13.70 -6.59 12.28
CA SER A 6 -14.97 -6.62 13.00
C SER A 6 -15.38 -5.27 13.61
N ALA A 7 -14.48 -4.28 13.65
CA ALA A 7 -14.75 -2.99 14.30
C ALA A 7 -15.41 -1.95 13.38
N TRP A 8 -15.36 -2.15 12.05
CA TRP A 8 -15.83 -1.18 11.07
C TRP A 8 -16.89 -1.75 10.15
N HIS A 9 -17.81 -0.88 9.72
CA HIS A 9 -18.82 -1.24 8.74
C HIS A 9 -18.15 -1.72 7.43
N PRO A 10 -18.67 -2.76 6.73
CA PRO A 10 -18.01 -3.30 5.54
C PRO A 10 -17.78 -2.31 4.39
N ALA A 11 -18.64 -1.28 4.31
CA ALA A 11 -18.53 -0.19 3.34
C ALA A 11 -17.59 0.95 3.77
N ASP A 12 -17.03 0.90 4.99
CA ASP A 12 -16.01 1.85 5.41
C ASP A 12 -14.74 1.65 4.56
N GLY A 13 -14.20 2.71 3.98
CA GLY A 13 -13.08 2.64 3.05
C GLY A 13 -11.82 2.01 3.66
N VAL A 14 -11.57 2.22 4.95
CA VAL A 14 -10.44 1.57 5.63
C VAL A 14 -10.71 0.07 5.79
N ALA A 15 -11.98 -0.32 6.01
CA ALA A 15 -12.36 -1.73 6.05
C ALA A 15 -12.23 -2.41 4.68
N VAL A 16 -12.51 -1.69 3.59
CA VAL A 16 -12.30 -2.18 2.21
C VAL A 16 -10.82 -2.48 1.99
N PHE A 17 -9.93 -1.50 2.24
CA PHE A 17 -8.49 -1.72 2.12
C PHE A 17 -7.98 -2.82 3.06
N ASN A 18 -8.41 -2.86 4.32
CA ASN A 18 -7.98 -3.89 5.28
C ASN A 18 -8.32 -5.31 4.81
N ARG A 19 -9.44 -5.51 4.09
CA ARG A 19 -9.77 -6.83 3.51
C ARG A 19 -8.79 -7.21 2.41
N VAL A 20 -8.55 -6.29 1.47
CA VAL A 20 -7.58 -6.46 0.39
C VAL A 20 -6.20 -6.78 0.97
N TYR A 21 -5.77 -6.00 1.96
CA TYR A 21 -4.46 -6.18 2.58
C TYR A 21 -4.36 -7.49 3.37
N LEU A 22 -5.41 -7.91 4.08
CA LEU A 22 -5.41 -9.20 4.77
C LEU A 22 -5.21 -10.36 3.79
N THR A 23 -5.87 -10.32 2.63
CA THR A 23 -5.67 -11.31 1.57
C THR A 23 -4.22 -11.32 1.10
N VAL A 24 -3.62 -10.15 0.88
CA VAL A 24 -2.20 -10.04 0.51
C VAL A 24 -1.26 -10.65 1.54
N THR A 25 -1.43 -10.30 2.81
CA THR A 25 -0.58 -10.83 3.90
C THR A 25 -0.73 -12.35 4.04
N GLU A 26 -1.94 -12.89 3.85
CA GLU A 26 -2.18 -14.34 3.90
C GLU A 26 -1.45 -15.08 2.75
N GLU A 27 -1.49 -14.54 1.52
CA GLU A 27 -0.76 -15.16 0.39
C GLU A 27 0.76 -15.06 0.55
N ILE A 28 1.28 -13.93 1.03
CA ILE A 28 2.72 -13.78 1.30
C ILE A 28 3.16 -14.79 2.38
N GLY A 29 2.37 -14.93 3.46
CA GLY A 29 2.60 -15.91 4.51
C GLY A 29 2.67 -17.34 3.96
N HIS A 30 1.70 -17.73 3.12
CA HIS A 30 1.71 -19.04 2.46
C HIS A 30 2.93 -19.23 1.54
N ALA A 31 3.34 -18.20 0.79
CA ALA A 31 4.50 -18.27 -0.09
C ALA A 31 5.82 -18.45 0.69
N ILE A 32 5.94 -17.80 1.86
CA ILE A 32 7.05 -17.95 2.81
C ILE A 32 7.10 -19.39 3.36
N GLU A 33 5.96 -19.91 3.81
CA GLU A 33 5.83 -21.28 4.32
C GLU A 33 6.17 -22.33 3.26
N ALA A 34 5.72 -22.12 2.02
CA ALA A 34 5.99 -22.97 0.87
C ALA A 34 7.47 -22.94 0.41
N GLY A 35 8.31 -22.07 0.98
CA GLY A 35 9.73 -21.97 0.63
C GLY A 35 9.99 -21.31 -0.72
N THR A 36 9.09 -20.41 -1.13
CA THR A 36 9.18 -19.72 -2.43
C THR A 36 10.27 -18.65 -2.46
N PHE A 37 10.73 -18.20 -1.28
CA PHE A 37 11.77 -17.18 -1.12
C PHE A 37 13.12 -17.84 -0.84
N ALA A 38 14.18 -17.33 -1.49
CA ALA A 38 15.55 -17.83 -1.31
C ALA A 38 16.03 -17.57 0.12
N ASP A 39 15.89 -16.34 0.62
CA ASP A 39 16.06 -16.00 2.02
C ASP A 39 14.71 -15.79 2.71
N ARG A 40 14.23 -16.86 3.37
CA ARG A 40 13.00 -16.83 4.17
C ARG A 40 13.04 -15.80 5.30
N ARG A 41 14.22 -15.58 5.92
CA ARG A 41 14.36 -14.62 7.03
C ARG A 41 14.21 -13.21 6.51
N ALA A 42 14.82 -12.90 5.37
CA ALA A 42 14.71 -11.60 4.74
C ALA A 42 13.27 -11.29 4.32
N ALA A 43 12.61 -12.24 3.63
CA ALA A 43 11.21 -12.11 3.23
C ALA A 43 10.26 -11.91 4.42
N ALA A 44 10.40 -12.71 5.48
CA ALA A 44 9.58 -12.59 6.68
C ALA A 44 9.83 -11.27 7.43
N THR A 45 11.07 -10.78 7.46
CA THR A 45 11.40 -9.50 8.08
C THR A 45 10.73 -8.35 7.33
N LEU A 46 10.81 -8.35 5.99
CA LEU A 46 10.16 -7.35 5.15
C LEU A 46 8.64 -7.37 5.32
N ASP A 47 8.01 -8.55 5.28
CA ASP A 47 6.56 -8.70 5.45
C ASP A 47 6.09 -8.16 6.82
N VAL A 48 6.79 -8.51 7.91
CA VAL A 48 6.47 -8.02 9.25
C VAL A 48 6.63 -6.51 9.34
N ARG A 49 7.75 -5.94 8.86
CA ARG A 49 7.97 -4.49 8.88
C ARG A 49 6.95 -3.75 8.05
N PHE A 50 6.53 -4.32 6.92
CA PHE A 50 5.50 -3.74 6.08
C PHE A 50 4.13 -3.74 6.79
N ALA A 51 3.75 -4.85 7.43
CA ALA A 51 2.52 -4.93 8.21
C ALA A 51 2.49 -4.01 9.42
N GLU A 52 3.59 -3.90 10.16
CA GLU A 52 3.71 -2.99 11.31
C GLU A 52 3.45 -1.53 10.91
N ARG A 53 3.85 -1.10 9.70
CA ARG A 53 3.60 0.26 9.22
C ARG A 53 2.11 0.56 9.10
N TYR A 54 1.35 -0.30 8.41
CA TYR A 54 -0.09 -0.11 8.28
C TYR A 54 -0.80 -0.17 9.65
N LEU A 55 -0.44 -1.13 10.49
CA LEU A 55 -1.03 -1.28 11.82
C LEU A 55 -0.76 -0.06 12.70
N SER A 56 0.46 0.50 12.64
CA SER A 56 0.82 1.72 13.37
C SER A 56 -0.03 2.92 12.95
N VAL A 57 -0.39 3.02 11.67
CA VAL A 57 -1.29 4.08 11.17
C VAL A 57 -2.69 3.90 11.74
N VAL A 58 -3.22 2.68 11.73
CA VAL A 58 -4.55 2.38 12.29
C VAL A 58 -4.60 2.73 13.78
N ASP A 59 -3.58 2.34 14.54
CA ASP A 59 -3.48 2.61 15.98
C ASP A 59 -3.31 4.10 16.28
N ALA A 60 -2.52 4.82 15.47
CA ALA A 60 -2.37 6.26 15.59
C ALA A 60 -3.73 6.96 15.43
N VAL A 61 -4.49 6.63 14.39
CA VAL A 61 -5.82 7.22 14.17
C VAL A 61 -6.81 6.83 15.28
N ALA A 62 -6.80 5.57 15.73
CA ALA A 62 -7.66 5.10 16.80
C ALA A 62 -7.39 5.84 18.14
N THR A 63 -6.16 6.28 18.36
CA THR A 63 -5.73 7.06 19.53
C THR A 63 -5.83 8.58 19.34
N GLY A 64 -6.45 9.04 18.25
CA GLY A 64 -6.66 10.46 17.96
C GLY A 64 -5.43 11.20 17.43
N ARG A 65 -4.34 10.48 17.10
CA ARG A 65 -3.17 11.06 16.44
C ARG A 65 -3.39 11.16 14.93
N PRO A 66 -2.81 12.17 14.26
CA PRO A 66 -2.93 12.28 12.80
C PRO A 66 -2.17 11.13 12.12
N ALA A 67 -2.79 10.55 11.08
CA ALA A 67 -2.10 9.64 10.17
C ALA A 67 -1.00 10.39 9.37
N PRO A 68 -0.02 9.66 8.79
CA PRO A 68 0.85 10.20 7.74
C PRO A 68 0.04 10.82 6.59
N ALA A 69 0.61 11.79 5.89
CA ALA A 69 -0.08 12.52 4.83
C ALA A 69 -0.57 11.63 3.68
N CYS A 70 0.13 10.53 3.40
CA CYS A 70 -0.23 9.51 2.41
C CYS A 70 -1.52 8.76 2.77
N TRP A 71 -1.76 8.54 4.07
CA TRP A 71 -2.92 7.81 4.60
C TRP A 71 -4.11 8.72 4.93
N ARG A 72 -3.86 9.99 5.28
CA ARG A 72 -4.92 10.96 5.65
C ARG A 72 -6.12 10.96 4.69
N PRO A 73 -5.96 10.97 3.35
CA PRO A 73 -7.09 10.98 2.43
C PRO A 73 -8.05 9.80 2.65
N LEU A 74 -7.52 8.58 2.79
CA LEU A 74 -8.35 7.39 2.99
C LEU A 74 -9.18 7.52 4.28
N PHE A 75 -8.55 7.94 5.39
CA PHE A 75 -9.26 8.13 6.66
C PHE A 75 -10.27 9.28 6.62
N THR A 76 -10.00 10.35 5.88
CA THR A 76 -10.94 11.48 5.72
C THR A 76 -12.16 11.08 4.90
N TYR A 77 -11.98 10.37 3.79
CA TYR A 77 -13.06 10.00 2.87
C TYR A 77 -13.72 8.66 3.19
N ARG A 78 -13.29 7.92 4.22
CA ARG A 78 -13.68 6.54 4.54
C ARG A 78 -15.18 6.23 4.60
N ARG A 79 -16.05 7.23 4.67
CA ARG A 79 -17.53 7.08 4.69
C ARG A 79 -18.23 7.95 3.65
N HIS A 80 -17.48 8.51 2.71
CA HIS A 80 -18.02 9.44 1.73
C HIS A 80 -18.90 8.68 0.72
N PRO A 81 -20.19 9.05 0.54
CA PRO A 81 -21.13 8.28 -0.27
C PRO A 81 -20.81 8.28 -1.77
N GLY A 82 -20.09 9.30 -2.26
CA GLY A 82 -19.64 9.39 -3.65
C GLY A 82 -18.31 8.71 -3.96
N VAL A 83 -17.68 8.01 -2.98
CA VAL A 83 -16.42 7.29 -3.20
C VAL A 83 -16.69 5.78 -3.22
N ARG A 84 -16.25 5.12 -4.28
CA ARG A 84 -16.53 3.70 -4.51
C ARG A 84 -15.52 2.79 -3.81
N PRO A 85 -15.87 1.51 -3.51
CA PRO A 85 -14.95 0.55 -2.90
C PRO A 85 -13.59 0.44 -3.59
N LEU A 86 -13.56 0.42 -4.92
CA LEU A 86 -12.31 0.38 -5.67
C LEU A 86 -11.40 1.59 -5.40
N GLN A 87 -11.96 2.80 -5.31
CA GLN A 87 -11.17 4.00 -5.01
C GLN A 87 -10.54 3.92 -3.62
N PHE A 88 -11.25 3.35 -2.64
CA PHE A 88 -10.70 3.12 -1.31
C PHE A 88 -9.56 2.09 -1.31
N ALA A 89 -9.72 0.98 -2.05
CA ALA A 89 -8.67 -0.01 -2.20
C ALA A 89 -7.41 0.61 -2.84
N LEU A 90 -7.57 1.28 -3.98
CA LEU A 90 -6.47 1.95 -4.68
C LEU A 90 -5.79 3.02 -3.83
N ALA A 91 -6.55 3.83 -3.09
CA ALA A 91 -5.97 4.85 -2.21
C ALA A 91 -5.14 4.23 -1.07
N GLY A 92 -5.59 3.11 -0.51
CA GLY A 92 -4.83 2.37 0.49
C GLY A 92 -3.59 1.71 -0.09
N ILE A 93 -3.68 1.07 -1.26
CA ILE A 93 -2.51 0.47 -1.94
C ILE A 93 -1.51 1.56 -2.32
N ASN A 94 -1.96 2.71 -2.81
CA ASN A 94 -1.12 3.86 -3.11
C ASN A 94 -0.34 4.34 -1.87
N ALA A 95 -1.00 4.49 -0.72
CA ALA A 95 -0.33 4.89 0.51
C ALA A 95 0.66 3.82 0.99
N HIS A 96 0.24 2.55 0.98
CA HIS A 96 1.04 1.45 1.50
C HIS A 96 2.27 1.17 0.63
N ILE A 97 2.09 0.98 -0.68
CA ILE A 97 3.19 0.71 -1.61
C ILE A 97 4.03 1.98 -1.82
N GLY A 98 3.40 3.13 -2.07
CA GLY A 98 4.12 4.35 -2.44
C GLY A 98 4.94 4.98 -1.32
N HIS A 99 4.64 4.69 -0.06
CA HIS A 99 5.32 5.26 1.09
C HIS A 99 5.81 4.20 2.09
N ASP A 100 4.91 3.37 2.61
CA ASP A 100 5.26 2.46 3.71
C ASP A 100 6.27 1.40 3.28
N LEU A 101 6.19 0.89 2.04
CA LEU A 101 7.10 -0.12 1.52
C LEU A 101 8.55 0.37 1.49
N ALA A 102 8.79 1.61 1.05
CA ALA A 102 10.13 2.18 1.02
C ALA A 102 10.75 2.24 2.43
N LEU A 103 9.95 2.63 3.42
CA LEU A 103 10.37 2.67 4.82
C LEU A 103 10.54 1.26 5.42
N ALA A 104 9.71 0.30 5.02
CA ALA A 104 9.81 -1.09 5.45
C ALA A 104 11.09 -1.75 4.94
N VAL A 105 11.49 -1.49 3.68
CA VAL A 105 12.77 -1.95 3.12
C VAL A 105 13.94 -1.41 3.94
N VAL A 106 13.98 -0.10 4.20
CA VAL A 106 15.06 0.52 4.99
C VAL A 106 15.14 -0.07 6.40
N ASP A 107 14.01 -0.25 7.08
CA ASP A 107 13.99 -0.84 8.43
C ASP A 107 14.36 -2.33 8.43
N SER A 108 14.03 -3.06 7.35
CA SER A 108 14.42 -4.45 7.18
C SER A 108 15.93 -4.59 6.97
N CYS A 109 16.51 -3.77 6.10
CA CYS A 109 17.97 -3.69 5.92
C CYS A 109 18.70 -3.38 7.23
N ARG A 110 18.17 -2.44 8.05
CA ARG A 110 18.72 -2.18 9.39
C ARG A 110 18.62 -3.39 10.31
N ALA A 111 17.49 -4.08 10.33
CA ALA A 111 17.25 -5.23 11.20
C ALA A 111 18.05 -6.47 10.80
N LEU A 112 18.38 -6.60 9.51
CA LEU A 112 19.17 -7.70 8.94
C LEU A 112 20.66 -7.36 8.83
N GLU A 113 21.04 -6.11 9.12
CA GLU A 113 22.40 -5.59 8.96
C GLU A 113 22.95 -5.76 7.53
N CYS A 114 22.07 -5.60 6.53
CA CYS A 114 22.39 -5.73 5.10
C CYS A 114 22.11 -4.45 4.32
N SER A 115 22.61 -4.38 3.09
CA SER A 115 22.28 -3.32 2.14
C SER A 115 21.01 -3.63 1.35
N PRO A 116 20.33 -2.63 0.75
CA PRO A 116 19.17 -2.88 -0.10
C PRO A 116 19.45 -3.85 -1.25
N ALA A 117 20.66 -3.84 -1.84
CA ALA A 117 20.99 -4.75 -2.92
C ALA A 117 20.90 -6.23 -2.51
N GLU A 118 21.12 -6.55 -1.23
CA GLU A 118 20.99 -7.91 -0.70
C GLU A 118 19.54 -8.31 -0.39
N LEU A 119 18.59 -7.36 -0.45
CA LEU A 119 17.16 -7.59 -0.22
C LEU A 119 16.34 -7.48 -1.52
N GLU A 120 16.99 -7.19 -2.65
CA GLU A 120 16.34 -6.94 -3.95
C GLU A 120 15.56 -8.15 -4.46
N ASP A 121 16.14 -9.35 -4.36
CA ASP A 121 15.49 -10.59 -4.80
C ASP A 121 14.20 -10.86 -4.02
N GLU A 122 14.22 -10.73 -2.69
CA GLU A 122 13.01 -10.87 -1.86
C GLU A 122 11.99 -9.77 -2.13
N PHE A 123 12.44 -8.54 -2.36
CA PHE A 123 11.57 -7.41 -2.71
C PHE A 123 10.82 -7.67 -4.03
N ASP A 124 11.54 -8.10 -5.06
CA ASP A 124 10.96 -8.43 -6.37
C ASP A 124 9.98 -9.59 -6.25
N ARG A 125 10.32 -10.61 -5.45
CA ARG A 125 9.45 -11.77 -5.24
C ARG A 125 8.16 -11.42 -4.49
N VAL A 126 8.23 -10.54 -3.48
CA VAL A 126 7.02 -9.96 -2.88
C VAL A 126 6.23 -9.18 -3.92
N GLY A 127 6.93 -8.44 -4.79
CA GLY A 127 6.36 -7.74 -5.93
C GLY A 127 5.53 -8.63 -6.86
N ASP A 128 6.01 -9.81 -7.21
CA ASP A 128 5.28 -10.78 -8.04
C ASP A 128 3.95 -11.19 -7.40
N VAL A 129 3.95 -11.47 -6.10
CA VAL A 129 2.75 -11.83 -5.35
C VAL A 129 1.74 -10.68 -5.35
N LEU A 130 2.21 -9.44 -5.19
CA LEU A 130 1.35 -8.26 -5.21
C LEU A 130 0.69 -8.04 -6.58
N VAL A 131 1.41 -8.27 -7.68
CA VAL A 131 0.88 -8.12 -9.05
C VAL A 131 -0.26 -9.10 -9.32
N LEU A 132 -0.09 -10.38 -8.95
CA LEU A 132 -1.15 -11.39 -9.09
C LEU A 132 -2.41 -11.01 -8.29
N LEU A 133 -2.23 -10.31 -7.17
CA LEU A 133 -3.33 -9.87 -6.33
C LEU A 133 -4.02 -8.63 -6.87
N GLU A 134 -3.31 -7.73 -7.55
CA GLU A 134 -3.92 -6.57 -8.20
C GLU A 134 -5.02 -6.98 -9.19
N GLU A 135 -4.73 -7.98 -10.03
CA GLU A 135 -5.69 -8.52 -11.00
C GLU A 135 -6.93 -9.04 -10.30
N ARG A 136 -6.77 -9.86 -9.25
CA ARG A 136 -7.87 -10.39 -8.45
C ARG A 136 -8.69 -9.30 -7.77
N ILE A 137 -8.05 -8.28 -7.20
CA ILE A 137 -8.71 -7.15 -6.54
C ILE A 137 -9.55 -6.36 -7.56
N ARG A 138 -9.04 -6.17 -8.77
CA ARG A 138 -9.75 -5.49 -9.85
C ARG A 138 -11.02 -6.24 -10.25
N GLU A 139 -10.92 -7.55 -10.40
CA GLU A 139 -12.07 -8.42 -10.72
C GLU A 139 -13.12 -8.42 -9.60
N GLU A 140 -12.70 -8.52 -8.33
CA GLU A 140 -13.62 -8.57 -7.19
C GLU A 140 -14.34 -7.24 -6.94
N LEU A 141 -13.66 -6.11 -7.14
CA LEU A 141 -14.19 -4.77 -6.84
C LEU A 141 -14.89 -4.11 -8.05
N MET A 142 -14.76 -4.68 -9.25
CA MET A 142 -15.51 -4.30 -10.45
C MET A 142 -16.15 -5.51 -11.17
N PRO A 143 -17.11 -6.22 -10.53
CA PRO A 143 -17.79 -7.33 -11.18
C PRO A 143 -18.85 -6.79 -12.17
N GLY A 144 -18.53 -6.73 -13.47
CA GLY A 144 -19.49 -6.33 -14.50
C GLY A 144 -18.91 -6.32 -15.92
N PRO A 145 -19.73 -6.54 -16.97
CA PRO A 145 -19.27 -6.52 -18.34
C PRO A 145 -19.15 -5.07 -18.82
N ASP A 146 -18.07 -4.39 -18.47
CA ASP A 146 -17.65 -3.18 -19.19
C ASP A 146 -16.14 -2.94 -19.03
N LEU A 147 -15.38 -3.85 -19.62
CA LEU A 147 -14.02 -3.56 -20.09
C LEU A 147 -14.03 -2.69 -21.38
N LEU A 148 -15.21 -2.27 -21.87
CA LEU A 148 -15.38 -1.64 -23.19
C LEU A 148 -15.76 -0.16 -23.18
N GLU A 149 -16.20 0.43 -22.07
CA GLU A 149 -16.30 1.90 -21.97
C GLU A 149 -14.99 2.49 -21.44
N ILE A 150 -14.07 2.77 -22.37
CA ILE A 150 -12.83 3.56 -22.13
C ILE A 150 -13.14 4.95 -21.51
N ALA A 151 -14.41 5.36 -21.50
CA ALA A 151 -14.92 6.61 -20.93
C ALA A 151 -15.36 6.53 -19.45
N ASP A 152 -15.44 5.35 -18.81
CA ASP A 152 -15.79 5.28 -17.38
C ASP A 152 -14.64 5.85 -16.52
N PRO A 153 -14.90 6.80 -15.61
CA PRO A 153 -13.87 7.39 -14.76
C PRO A 153 -13.07 6.38 -13.93
N LEU A 154 -13.64 5.23 -13.53
CA LEU A 154 -12.88 4.19 -12.82
C LEU A 154 -11.93 3.45 -13.75
N THR A 155 -12.37 3.12 -14.97
CA THR A 155 -11.51 2.50 -15.99
C THR A 155 -10.32 3.40 -16.32
N HIS A 156 -10.53 4.71 -16.44
CA HIS A 156 -9.43 5.67 -16.62
C HIS A 156 -8.51 5.74 -15.40
N LEU A 157 -9.06 5.81 -14.18
CA LEU A 157 -8.29 5.77 -12.93
C LEU A 157 -7.40 4.52 -12.81
N LEU A 158 -7.94 3.35 -13.18
CA LEU A 158 -7.21 2.08 -13.23
C LEU A 158 -6.11 2.06 -14.29
N GLY A 159 -6.32 2.72 -15.43
CA GLY A 159 -5.28 2.87 -16.46
C GLY A 159 -4.15 3.80 -16.04
N CYS A 160 -4.44 4.79 -15.18
CA CYS A 160 -3.46 5.76 -14.72
C CYS A 160 -2.64 5.30 -13.50
N TRP A 161 -3.11 4.31 -12.74
CA TRP A 161 -2.43 3.79 -11.57
C TRP A 161 -1.85 2.40 -11.86
N SER A 162 -0.55 2.20 -11.58
CA SER A 162 0.17 0.95 -11.83
C SER A 162 0.95 0.55 -10.59
N LEU A 163 0.68 -0.66 -10.10
CA LEU A 163 1.39 -1.23 -8.95
C LEU A 163 2.89 -1.38 -9.22
N GLU A 164 3.25 -1.86 -10.42
CA GLU A 164 4.65 -1.99 -10.86
C GLU A 164 5.38 -0.65 -10.73
N ARG A 165 4.82 0.43 -11.30
CA ARG A 165 5.42 1.77 -11.20
C ARG A 165 5.49 2.28 -9.76
N ALA A 166 4.48 1.98 -8.95
CA ALA A 166 4.50 2.35 -7.53
C ALA A 166 5.61 1.60 -6.77
N ARG A 167 5.82 0.32 -7.10
CA ARG A 167 6.88 -0.53 -6.53
C ARG A 167 8.26 -0.05 -6.95
N ASP A 168 8.48 0.25 -8.23
CA ASP A 168 9.74 0.83 -8.72
C ASP A 168 10.07 2.15 -8.01
N GLY A 169 9.06 3.00 -7.83
CA GLY A 169 9.18 4.25 -7.06
C GLY A 169 9.55 4.00 -5.61
N ALA A 170 8.94 3.00 -4.96
CA ALA A 170 9.24 2.61 -3.60
C ALA A 170 10.67 2.07 -3.46
N TRP A 171 11.13 1.26 -4.43
CA TRP A 171 12.49 0.74 -4.46
C TRP A 171 13.52 1.86 -4.59
N LEU A 172 13.31 2.78 -5.52
CA LEU A 172 14.16 3.95 -5.67
C LEU A 172 14.20 4.79 -4.39
N ALA A 173 13.03 5.06 -3.79
CA ALA A 173 12.93 5.80 -2.55
C ALA A 173 13.67 5.11 -1.38
N ALA A 174 13.55 3.78 -1.25
CA ALA A 174 14.26 3.01 -0.25
C ALA A 174 15.78 3.10 -0.43
N ARG A 175 16.28 2.96 -1.66
CA ARG A 175 17.70 3.11 -1.98
C ARG A 175 18.20 4.52 -1.68
N SER A 176 17.44 5.55 -2.03
CA SER A 176 17.77 6.94 -1.71
C SER A 176 17.84 7.18 -0.19
N LEU A 177 16.82 6.74 0.55
CA LEU A 177 16.79 6.83 2.01
C LEU A 177 17.95 6.08 2.66
N TRP A 178 18.31 4.90 2.12
CA TRP A 178 19.46 4.16 2.60
C TRP A 178 20.77 4.91 2.41
N GLN A 179 20.97 5.58 1.27
CA GLN A 179 22.16 6.41 1.06
C GLN A 179 22.18 7.64 1.97
N LEU A 180 21.01 8.22 2.25
CA LEU A 180 20.85 9.37 3.15
C LEU A 180 20.91 9.02 4.64
N ARG A 181 21.07 7.75 5.03
CA ARG A 181 20.97 7.30 6.43
C ARG A 181 21.96 7.97 7.40
N GLU A 182 23.12 8.42 6.90
CA GLU A 182 24.13 9.14 7.68
C GLU A 182 23.85 10.66 7.76
N LEU A 183 22.77 11.12 7.13
CA LEU A 183 22.33 12.52 7.04
C LEU A 183 20.86 12.62 7.50
N PRO A 184 20.59 12.47 8.81
CA PRO A 184 19.24 12.27 9.33
C PRO A 184 18.25 13.36 8.93
N ASP A 185 18.66 14.63 8.95
CA ASP A 185 17.80 15.76 8.57
C ASP A 185 17.35 15.66 7.09
N LEU A 186 18.25 15.23 6.19
CA LEU A 186 17.91 15.06 4.78
C LEU A 186 17.06 13.81 4.54
N ALA A 187 17.30 12.73 5.29
CA ALA A 187 16.48 11.54 5.22
C ALA A 187 15.04 11.82 5.70
N GLU A 188 14.88 12.60 6.78
CA GLU A 188 13.58 13.06 7.28
C GLU A 188 12.87 13.94 6.25
N GLU A 189 13.56 14.96 5.71
CA GLU A 189 12.97 15.83 4.68
C GLU A 189 12.54 15.03 3.43
N PHE A 190 13.34 14.06 3.00
CA PHE A 190 13.00 13.18 1.89
C PHE A 190 11.75 12.35 2.20
N SER A 191 11.70 11.73 3.39
CA SER A 191 10.56 10.92 3.82
C SER A 191 9.28 11.75 3.89
N GLU A 192 9.33 12.98 4.41
CA GLU A 192 8.17 13.87 4.45
C GLU A 192 7.70 14.28 3.05
N ARG A 193 8.64 14.56 2.12
CA ARG A 193 8.30 14.91 0.74
C ARG A 193 7.66 13.72 0.03
N LEU A 194 8.16 12.51 0.25
CA LEU A 194 7.55 11.27 -0.24
C LEU A 194 6.12 11.12 0.31
N ASP A 195 5.94 11.22 1.63
CA ASP A 195 4.65 11.14 2.32
C ASP A 195 3.62 12.12 1.73
N ARG A 196 3.99 13.40 1.59
CA ARG A 196 3.13 14.45 1.01
C ARG A 196 2.79 14.19 -0.46
N SER A 197 3.75 13.69 -1.26
CA SER A 197 3.56 13.43 -2.69
C SER A 197 2.60 12.26 -2.92
N VAL A 198 2.80 11.16 -2.19
CA VAL A 198 1.89 10.01 -2.22
C VAL A 198 0.50 10.41 -1.73
N GLY A 199 0.41 11.26 -0.70
CA GLY A 199 -0.86 11.81 -0.21
C GLY A 199 -1.59 12.69 -1.22
N LEU A 200 -0.88 13.38 -2.13
CA LEU A 200 -1.52 14.12 -3.22
C LEU A 200 -2.23 13.17 -4.19
N VAL A 201 -1.57 12.09 -4.60
CA VAL A 201 -2.17 11.05 -5.45
C VAL A 201 -3.37 10.42 -4.75
N GLY A 202 -3.26 10.11 -3.46
CA GLY A 202 -4.37 9.57 -2.66
C GLY A 202 -5.61 10.48 -2.65
N ARG A 203 -5.44 11.81 -2.65
CA ARG A 203 -6.58 12.75 -2.78
C ARG A 203 -7.23 12.69 -4.16
N MET A 204 -6.44 12.58 -5.22
CA MET A 204 -6.95 12.47 -6.58
C MET A 204 -7.73 11.16 -6.79
N LEU A 205 -7.20 10.04 -6.29
CA LEU A 205 -7.84 8.72 -6.34
C LEU A 205 -9.21 8.70 -5.66
N LEU A 206 -9.40 9.50 -4.60
CA LEU A 206 -10.63 9.58 -3.82
C LEU A 206 -11.58 10.70 -4.28
N THR A 207 -11.38 11.26 -5.48
CA THR A 207 -12.31 12.23 -6.07
C THR A 207 -13.69 11.60 -6.18
N PRO A 208 -14.73 12.15 -5.53
CA PRO A 208 -16.07 11.57 -5.58
C PRO A 208 -16.60 11.53 -7.00
N LEU A 209 -17.13 10.38 -7.41
CA LEU A 209 -17.83 10.22 -8.67
C LEU A 209 -19.32 10.51 -8.44
N ALA A 210 -19.98 11.16 -9.39
CA ALA A 210 -21.42 11.41 -9.29
C ALA A 210 -22.16 10.06 -9.09
N PRO A 211 -23.22 10.00 -8.27
CA PRO A 211 -24.03 8.80 -8.18
C PRO A 211 -24.57 8.48 -9.58
N CYS A 212 -24.40 7.24 -10.02
CA CYS A 212 -25.18 6.76 -11.16
C CYS A 212 -26.65 6.92 -10.78
N GLY A 213 -27.37 7.75 -11.53
CA GLY A 213 -28.80 7.97 -11.35
C GLY A 213 -29.62 6.74 -11.64
#